data_AF-A0A534P382-F1
#
_entry.id   AF-A0A534P382-F1
#
_cell.length_a   1.000
_cell.length_b   1.000
_cell.length_c   1.000
_cell.angle_alpha   90.00
_cell.angle_beta   90.00
_cell.angle_gamma   90.00
#
_symmetry.space_group_name_H-M   'P 1'
#
loop_
_entity.id
_entity.type
_entity.pdbx_description
1 polymer ?
#
loop_
_entity_poly.entity_id
_entity_poly.type
_entity_poly.pdbx_seq_one_letter_code
_entity_poly.pdbx_strand_id
1 'polypeptide(L)'
;MPGLSPIKILGNLKFFSASLKLPTQGKADPAKEAWASKYHKDRDKADMGGAPEVIPPWFMPREAGFKPHQKSCDKIGQNFKDFHDAMIDAVQYSHNMWKLQAKFKDLQVMAVCAIGSPGCLDGPELESNIKNAPMVASFSGNMKKHRDAVAKGVSKCFKDWQGQVMVPGLPWYPAFAAFPGPMAPPMPNVPMPLITCVSSKMTSIIMPDDMTSAMDDALDSSMKDKDPDKQYHALHDAIATVLSLAFLMWLPMQQVMLVMGKGPIPTFAPPFVPVGPVVGGDNIAAPGHLMA
;
A
#
# COMPACT_ATOMS: atom_id res chain seq x y z
N MET A 1 3.05 -10.76 14.15
CA MET A 1 3.94 -10.49 13.01
C MET A 1 3.68 -9.09 12.55
N PRO A 2 4.69 -8.41 12.00
CA PRO A 2 4.58 -7.00 11.69
C PRO A 2 3.45 -6.71 10.69
N GLY A 3 2.82 -5.55 10.84
CA GLY A 3 2.04 -4.95 9.77
C GLY A 3 2.97 -4.41 8.68
N LEU A 4 2.45 -3.55 7.80
CA LEU A 4 3.32 -2.75 6.96
C LEU A 4 4.27 -1.93 7.84
N SER A 5 5.52 -1.79 7.41
CA SER A 5 6.52 -0.94 8.06
C SER A 5 7.02 0.12 7.07
N PRO A 6 6.23 1.19 6.83
CA PRO A 6 6.56 2.20 5.84
C PRO A 6 7.79 3.03 6.23
N ILE A 7 8.69 3.26 5.27
CA ILE A 7 9.87 4.10 5.44
C ILE A 7 9.58 5.48 4.82
N LYS A 8 8.88 6.32 5.58
CA LYS A 8 8.35 7.63 5.10
C LYS A 8 9.40 8.55 4.48
N ILE A 9 10.63 8.51 5.00
CA ILE A 9 11.73 9.35 4.48
C ILE A 9 12.03 9.08 3.00
N LEU A 10 11.82 7.86 2.51
CA LEU A 10 12.01 7.54 1.10
C LEU A 10 10.99 8.26 0.22
N GLY A 11 9.74 8.41 0.67
CA GLY A 11 8.72 9.16 -0.03
C GLY A 11 9.06 10.66 -0.10
N ASN A 12 9.57 11.22 0.99
CA ASN A 12 10.05 12.61 1.00
C ASN A 12 11.16 12.83 -0.03
N LEU A 13 12.15 11.93 -0.09
CA LEU A 13 13.25 12.00 -1.07
C LEU A 13 12.76 11.77 -2.51
N LYS A 14 11.79 10.87 -2.69
CA LYS A 14 11.16 10.60 -3.98
C LYS A 14 10.42 11.83 -4.50
N PHE A 15 9.65 12.52 -3.65
CA PHE A 15 9.02 13.79 -4.04
C PHE A 15 10.07 14.84 -4.41
N PHE A 16 11.09 15.01 -3.57
CA PHE A 16 12.19 15.95 -3.84
C PHE A 16 12.87 15.68 -5.19
N SER A 17 13.01 14.41 -5.59
CA SER A 17 13.61 14.03 -6.88
C SER A 17 12.86 14.60 -8.09
N ALA A 18 11.56 14.89 -7.97
CA ALA A 18 10.77 15.55 -9.01
C ALA A 18 11.21 17.02 -9.24
N SER A 19 12.00 17.60 -8.33
CA SER A 19 12.59 18.94 -8.46
C SER A 19 11.55 20.04 -8.72
N LEU A 20 10.37 19.89 -8.15
CA LEU A 20 9.24 20.81 -8.36
C LEU A 20 9.48 22.16 -7.71
N LYS A 21 9.02 23.22 -8.39
CA LYS A 21 9.12 24.60 -7.92
C LYS A 21 7.74 25.13 -7.59
N LEU A 22 7.64 25.99 -6.57
CA LEU A 22 6.39 26.70 -6.33
C LEU A 22 6.18 27.83 -7.36
N PRO A 23 4.99 27.94 -7.96
CA PRO A 23 4.67 29.06 -8.82
C PRO A 23 4.49 30.34 -8.00
N THR A 24 5.11 31.42 -8.44
CA THR A 24 4.78 32.78 -7.99
C THR A 24 3.54 33.24 -8.76
N GLN A 25 2.51 33.76 -8.09
CA GLN A 25 1.28 34.22 -8.77
C GLN A 25 1.58 35.10 -9.99
N GLY A 26 1.13 34.62 -11.16
CA GLY A 26 1.21 35.31 -12.45
C GLY A 26 1.96 34.49 -13.49
N LYS A 27 1.29 34.13 -14.59
CA LYS A 27 1.97 33.78 -15.85
C LYS A 27 3.08 34.82 -16.06
N ALA A 28 4.30 34.34 -16.33
CA ALA A 28 5.37 35.18 -16.81
C ALA A 28 4.91 35.84 -18.12
N ASP A 29 4.32 37.02 -17.99
CA ASP A 29 4.30 37.98 -19.07
C ASP A 29 5.78 38.31 -19.34
N PRO A 30 6.29 38.16 -20.58
CA PRO A 30 7.67 38.50 -20.91
C PRO A 30 8.06 39.92 -20.47
N ALA A 31 7.09 40.85 -20.43
CA ALA A 31 7.29 42.19 -19.89
C ALA A 31 7.43 42.20 -18.35
N LYS A 32 6.78 41.27 -17.65
CA LYS A 32 6.93 41.06 -16.20
C LYS A 32 8.17 40.25 -15.82
N GLU A 33 8.75 39.45 -16.69
CA GLU A 33 10.07 38.81 -16.44
C GLU A 33 11.21 39.82 -16.47
N ALA A 34 11.16 40.80 -17.38
CA ALA A 34 12.06 41.95 -17.38
C ALA A 34 11.85 42.85 -16.14
N TRP A 35 10.61 42.99 -15.67
CA TRP A 35 10.32 43.69 -14.41
C TRP A 35 10.74 42.88 -13.19
N ALA A 36 10.50 41.57 -13.13
CA ALA A 36 10.88 40.69 -12.03
C ALA A 36 12.40 40.67 -11.85
N SER A 37 13.16 40.47 -12.92
CA SER A 37 14.62 40.56 -12.89
C SER A 37 15.16 41.93 -12.43
N LYS A 38 14.38 43.01 -12.61
CA LYS A 38 14.67 44.35 -12.05
C LYS A 38 14.21 44.48 -10.59
N TYR A 39 13.06 43.93 -10.23
CA TYR A 39 12.49 43.88 -8.88
C TYR A 39 13.35 43.08 -7.90
N HIS A 40 14.08 42.09 -8.41
CA HIS A 40 15.02 41.27 -7.63
C HIS A 40 16.43 41.85 -7.55
N LYS A 41 16.81 42.74 -8.47
CA LYS A 41 18.09 43.48 -8.41
C LYS A 41 18.12 44.54 -7.30
N ASP A 42 16.95 45.10 -6.95
CA ASP A 42 16.82 46.21 -6.00
C ASP A 42 16.41 45.77 -4.58
N ARG A 43 16.50 44.47 -4.25
CA ARG A 43 16.12 43.95 -2.93
C ARG A 43 17.20 44.17 -1.87
N ASP A 44 16.74 44.41 -0.65
CA ASP A 44 17.60 44.55 0.51
C ASP A 44 18.42 43.28 0.73
N LYS A 45 19.72 43.42 1.00
CA LYS A 45 20.62 42.27 1.26
C LYS A 45 20.11 41.42 2.41
N ALA A 46 19.32 42.00 3.32
CA ALA A 46 18.66 41.31 4.41
C ALA A 46 17.68 40.19 3.95
N ASP A 47 17.07 40.32 2.78
CA ASP A 47 16.09 39.37 2.22
C ASP A 47 16.75 38.17 1.49
N MET A 48 18.07 38.19 1.34
CA MET A 48 18.85 37.15 0.68
C MET A 48 19.48 36.18 1.68
N GLY A 49 19.88 34.99 1.20
CA GLY A 49 20.47 33.93 2.02
C GLY A 49 19.44 33.00 2.69
N GLY A 50 18.25 32.84 2.10
CA GLY A 50 17.28 31.84 2.55
C GLY A 50 17.79 30.42 2.32
N ALA A 51 17.73 29.59 3.36
CA ALA A 51 18.01 28.16 3.31
C ALA A 51 16.73 27.39 3.68
N PRO A 52 16.51 26.17 3.14
CA PRO A 52 15.35 25.36 3.51
C PRO A 52 15.35 24.97 4.98
N GLU A 53 14.19 25.14 5.62
CA GLU A 53 13.94 24.67 6.98
C GLU A 53 13.34 23.24 6.96
N VAL A 54 12.55 22.90 5.94
CA VAL A 54 12.00 21.56 5.76
C VAL A 54 13.00 20.69 5.00
N ILE A 55 13.41 19.56 5.60
CA ILE A 55 14.41 18.65 5.03
C ILE A 55 13.82 17.22 4.83
N PRO A 56 13.93 16.62 3.63
CA PRO A 56 14.35 17.28 2.38
C PRO A 56 13.32 18.35 1.96
N PRO A 57 13.75 19.41 1.25
CA PRO A 57 12.83 20.41 0.75
C PRO A 57 11.87 19.75 -0.24
N TRP A 58 10.57 19.89 0.00
CA TRP A 58 9.56 19.37 -0.93
C TRP A 58 9.48 20.23 -2.20
N PHE A 59 9.56 21.55 -2.03
CA PHE A 59 9.57 22.49 -3.14
C PHE A 59 10.83 23.34 -3.15
N MET A 60 11.31 23.64 -4.35
CA MET A 60 12.42 24.55 -4.56
C MET A 60 11.88 25.96 -4.88
N PRO A 61 12.50 27.03 -4.35
CA PRO A 61 12.15 28.38 -4.77
C PRO A 61 12.55 28.58 -6.23
N ARG A 62 11.74 29.36 -6.97
CA ARG A 62 12.07 29.76 -8.36
C ARG A 62 13.40 30.50 -8.43
N GLU A 63 13.69 31.32 -7.41
CA GLU A 63 14.93 32.06 -7.24
C GLU A 63 15.63 31.62 -5.96
N ALA A 64 16.82 31.07 -6.11
CA ALA A 64 17.60 30.56 -4.99
C ALA A 64 18.02 31.68 -4.03
N GLY A 65 17.94 31.41 -2.73
CA GLY A 65 18.40 32.32 -1.69
C GLY A 65 17.42 33.43 -1.32
N PHE A 66 16.26 33.54 -1.96
CA PHE A 66 15.27 34.56 -1.61
C PHE A 66 14.38 34.12 -0.43
N LYS A 67 14.58 34.74 0.75
CA LYS A 67 14.01 34.29 2.04
C LYS A 67 12.47 34.20 2.07
N PRO A 68 11.69 35.22 1.67
CA PRO A 68 10.22 35.12 1.64
C PRO A 68 9.68 33.98 0.78
N HIS A 69 10.31 33.70 -0.37
CA HIS A 69 9.88 32.60 -1.22
C HIS A 69 10.29 31.25 -0.64
N GLN A 70 11.48 31.16 -0.04
CA GLN A 70 11.90 29.98 0.71
C GLN A 70 10.91 29.64 1.84
N LYS A 71 10.48 30.63 2.64
CA LYS A 71 9.46 30.43 3.69
C LYS A 71 8.13 29.89 3.14
N SER A 72 7.72 30.34 1.95
CA SER A 72 6.52 29.79 1.29
C SER A 72 6.74 28.34 0.83
N CYS A 73 7.92 28.02 0.30
CA CYS A 73 8.32 26.65 -0.04
C CYS A 73 8.33 25.74 1.19
N ASP A 74 8.86 26.21 2.31
CA ASP A 74 8.89 25.47 3.57
C ASP A 74 7.48 25.26 4.11
N LYS A 75 6.64 26.30 4.15
CA LYS A 75 5.27 26.18 4.65
C LYS A 75 4.41 25.22 3.82
N ILE A 76 4.43 25.36 2.49
CA ILE A 76 3.64 24.49 1.61
C ILE A 76 4.26 23.09 1.57
N GLY A 77 5.59 22.99 1.55
CA GLY A 77 6.30 21.73 1.62
C GLY A 77 5.99 20.94 2.89
N GLN A 78 5.92 21.61 4.04
CA GLN A 78 5.49 20.99 5.29
C GLN A 78 4.06 20.44 5.19
N ASN A 79 3.13 21.19 4.60
CA ASN A 79 1.75 20.70 4.42
C ASN A 79 1.68 19.44 3.53
N PHE A 80 2.47 19.39 2.45
CA PHE A 80 2.55 18.21 1.58
C PHE A 80 3.19 17.03 2.32
N LYS A 81 4.27 17.27 3.06
CA LYS A 81 4.93 16.29 3.92
C LYS A 81 3.98 15.68 4.94
N ASP A 82 3.26 16.53 5.67
CA ASP A 82 2.31 16.09 6.71
C ASP A 82 1.16 15.30 6.10
N PHE A 83 0.65 15.74 4.95
CA PHE A 83 -0.37 15.00 4.21
C PHE A 83 0.15 13.61 3.77
N HIS A 84 1.33 13.56 3.16
CA HIS A 84 1.98 12.31 2.73
C HIS A 84 2.17 11.34 3.90
N ASP A 85 2.78 11.81 4.99
CA ASP A 85 3.08 11.01 6.16
C ASP A 85 1.79 10.51 6.84
N ALA A 86 0.74 11.34 6.89
CA ALA A 86 -0.58 10.96 7.41
C ALA A 86 -1.31 9.94 6.53
N MET A 87 -1.24 10.06 5.20
CA MET A 87 -1.85 9.09 4.29
C MET A 87 -1.18 7.72 4.38
N ILE A 88 0.15 7.68 4.53
CA ILE A 88 0.88 6.42 4.75
C ILE A 88 0.42 5.76 6.05
N ASP A 89 0.26 6.53 7.14
CA ASP A 89 -0.24 6.00 8.41
C ASP A 89 -1.68 5.49 8.30
N ALA A 90 -2.53 6.18 7.52
CA ALA A 90 -3.91 5.75 7.27
C ALA A 90 -3.97 4.41 6.52
N VAL A 91 -3.09 4.20 5.55
CA VAL A 91 -2.96 2.91 4.83
C VAL A 91 -2.44 1.82 5.76
N GLN A 92 -1.42 2.11 6.57
CA GLN A 92 -0.90 1.16 7.55
C GLN A 92 -1.98 0.75 8.56
N TYR A 93 -2.75 1.71 9.07
CA TYR A 93 -3.89 1.46 9.95
C TYR A 93 -4.93 0.54 9.29
N SER A 94 -5.36 0.88 8.07
CA SER A 94 -6.34 0.09 7.31
C SER A 94 -5.86 -1.34 7.03
N HIS A 95 -4.60 -1.49 6.63
CA HIS A 95 -3.97 -2.78 6.43
C HIS A 95 -3.95 -3.64 7.71
N ASN A 96 -3.63 -3.04 8.85
CA ASN A 96 -3.64 -3.75 10.13
C ASN A 96 -5.06 -4.21 10.49
N MET A 97 -6.08 -3.40 10.24
CA MET A 97 -7.48 -3.81 10.44
C MET A 97 -7.90 -4.93 9.47
N TRP A 98 -7.44 -4.86 8.23
CA TRP A 98 -7.66 -5.91 7.24
C TRP A 98 -7.06 -7.25 7.66
N LYS A 99 -5.81 -7.27 8.17
CA LYS A 99 -5.15 -8.50 8.63
C LYS A 99 -5.94 -9.25 9.69
N LEU A 100 -6.66 -8.54 10.57
CA LEU A 100 -7.50 -9.14 11.60
C LEU A 100 -8.68 -9.93 11.02
N GLN A 101 -9.14 -9.53 9.83
CA GLN A 101 -10.29 -10.12 9.15
C GLN A 101 -9.88 -11.07 8.02
N ALA A 102 -8.62 -11.01 7.59
CA ALA A 102 -8.11 -11.77 6.46
C ALA A 102 -8.14 -13.29 6.72
N LYS A 103 -8.55 -14.04 5.70
CA LYS A 103 -8.67 -15.49 5.75
C LYS A 103 -8.47 -16.16 4.41
N PHE A 104 -7.85 -17.34 4.39
CA PHE A 104 -7.96 -18.25 3.27
C PHE A 104 -9.30 -19.00 3.29
N LYS A 105 -9.91 -19.17 2.12
CA LYS A 105 -11.17 -19.89 1.89
C LYS A 105 -11.04 -20.76 0.63
N ASP A 106 -11.98 -21.69 0.48
CA ASP A 106 -12.11 -22.53 -0.71
C ASP A 106 -10.83 -23.30 -1.08
N LEU A 107 -10.06 -23.70 -0.05
CA LEU A 107 -8.87 -24.52 -0.27
C LEU A 107 -9.26 -25.98 -0.46
N GLN A 108 -8.57 -26.65 -1.36
CA GLN A 108 -8.57 -28.09 -1.50
C GLN A 108 -7.36 -28.68 -0.79
N VAL A 109 -7.59 -29.67 0.06
CA VAL A 109 -6.54 -30.38 0.78
C VAL A 109 -6.35 -31.77 0.17
N MET A 110 -5.12 -32.02 -0.30
CA MET A 110 -4.72 -33.25 -0.98
C MET A 110 -3.44 -33.79 -0.34
N ALA A 111 -3.60 -34.78 0.53
CA ALA A 111 -2.56 -35.30 1.40
C ALA A 111 -1.86 -34.14 2.14
N VAL A 112 -0.56 -33.96 1.91
CA VAL A 112 0.23 -32.90 2.56
C VAL A 112 -0.05 -31.50 2.04
N CYS A 113 -0.64 -31.38 0.85
CA CYS A 113 -0.72 -30.13 0.11
C CYS A 113 -2.04 -29.39 0.35
N ALA A 114 -1.95 -28.07 0.49
CA ALA A 114 -3.07 -27.14 0.35
C ALA A 114 -3.02 -26.48 -1.03
N ILE A 115 -4.15 -26.47 -1.73
CA ILE A 115 -4.30 -25.88 -3.05
C ILE A 115 -5.43 -24.86 -2.98
N GLY A 116 -5.19 -23.65 -3.47
CA GLY A 116 -6.21 -22.59 -3.53
C GLY A 116 -6.16 -21.92 -4.88
N SER A 117 -7.31 -21.77 -5.54
CA SER A 117 -7.44 -21.03 -6.79
C SER A 117 -7.22 -19.53 -6.59
N PRO A 118 -6.99 -18.73 -7.66
CA PRO A 118 -6.93 -17.28 -7.56
C PRO A 118 -8.12 -16.70 -6.76
N GLY A 119 -7.81 -15.84 -5.78
CA GLY A 119 -8.80 -15.22 -4.90
C GLY A 119 -9.14 -16.05 -3.65
N CYS A 120 -8.35 -17.08 -3.34
CA CYS A 120 -8.54 -17.87 -2.12
C CYS A 120 -8.24 -17.06 -0.84
N LEU A 121 -7.50 -15.93 -0.94
CA LEU A 121 -7.34 -14.98 0.16
C LEU A 121 -8.48 -13.95 0.14
N ASP A 122 -9.21 -13.89 1.24
CA ASP A 122 -10.37 -13.04 1.43
C ASP A 122 -10.13 -12.04 2.57
N GLY A 123 -10.66 -10.84 2.42
CA GLY A 123 -10.58 -9.77 3.41
C GLY A 123 -11.31 -8.51 2.93
N PRO A 124 -11.62 -7.57 3.84
CA PRO A 124 -12.43 -6.39 3.54
C PRO A 124 -11.71 -5.42 2.59
N GLU A 125 -12.46 -4.58 1.89
CA GLU A 125 -11.85 -3.49 1.12
C GLU A 125 -11.20 -2.44 2.02
N LEU A 126 -10.08 -1.88 1.57
CA LEU A 126 -9.30 -0.92 2.37
C LEU A 126 -9.85 0.51 2.30
N GLU A 127 -10.53 0.88 1.22
CA GLU A 127 -10.88 2.28 0.91
C GLU A 127 -11.61 2.99 2.05
N SER A 128 -12.68 2.37 2.56
CA SER A 128 -13.47 2.95 3.65
C SER A 128 -12.64 3.13 4.92
N ASN A 129 -11.84 2.12 5.27
CA ASN A 129 -10.98 2.16 6.45
C ASN A 129 -9.86 3.21 6.32
N ILE A 130 -9.30 3.41 5.12
CA ILE A 130 -8.31 4.47 4.87
C ILE A 130 -8.95 5.84 5.06
N LYS A 131 -10.13 6.07 4.47
CA LYS A 131 -10.85 7.36 4.55
C LYS A 131 -11.26 7.73 5.97
N ASN A 132 -11.60 6.72 6.78
CA ASN A 132 -12.05 6.89 8.16
C ASN A 132 -10.93 6.73 9.20
N ALA A 133 -9.68 6.57 8.76
CA ALA A 133 -8.55 6.46 9.68
C ALA A 133 -8.39 7.77 10.49
N PRO A 134 -8.10 7.72 11.79
CA PRO A 134 -8.17 8.89 12.68
C PRO A 134 -7.35 10.10 12.24
N MET A 135 -6.19 9.87 11.59
CA MET A 135 -5.27 10.91 11.14
C MET A 135 -5.73 11.64 9.86
N VAL A 136 -6.71 11.12 9.11
CA VAL A 136 -7.20 11.73 7.85
C VAL A 136 -8.71 11.91 7.78
N ALA A 137 -9.46 11.40 8.75
CA ALA A 137 -10.92 11.48 8.78
C ALA A 137 -11.43 12.93 8.74
N SER A 138 -10.72 13.84 9.41
CA SER A 138 -11.05 15.27 9.49
C SER A 138 -10.65 16.08 8.26
N PHE A 139 -9.94 15.48 7.28
CA PHE A 139 -9.52 16.18 6.08
C PHE A 139 -10.73 16.70 5.30
N SER A 140 -10.64 17.96 4.88
CA SER A 140 -11.70 18.68 4.18
C SER A 140 -11.15 19.38 2.93
N GLY A 141 -12.04 19.93 2.09
CA GLY A 141 -11.66 20.65 0.87
C GLY A 141 -10.77 19.82 -0.06
N ASN A 142 -9.66 20.42 -0.52
CA ASN A 142 -8.72 19.77 -1.44
C ASN A 142 -8.02 18.56 -0.80
N MET A 143 -7.70 18.61 0.51
CA MET A 143 -7.09 17.48 1.21
C MET A 143 -8.01 16.26 1.21
N LYS A 144 -9.33 16.46 1.37
CA LYS A 144 -10.32 15.38 1.24
C LYS A 144 -10.26 14.73 -0.14
N LYS A 145 -10.19 15.53 -1.21
CA LYS A 145 -10.13 15.03 -2.58
C LYS A 145 -8.90 14.17 -2.82
N HIS A 146 -7.71 14.60 -2.36
CA HIS A 146 -6.50 13.79 -2.42
C HIS A 146 -6.60 12.54 -1.55
N ARG A 147 -7.09 12.64 -0.31
CA ARG A 147 -7.30 11.48 0.56
C ARG A 147 -8.17 10.43 -0.10
N ASP A 148 -9.29 10.85 -0.68
CA ASP A 148 -10.24 9.96 -1.32
C ASP A 148 -9.63 9.30 -2.58
N ALA A 149 -8.80 10.03 -3.32
CA ALA A 149 -8.03 9.51 -4.46
C ALA A 149 -6.98 8.47 -4.04
N VAL A 150 -6.18 8.78 -3.01
CA VAL A 150 -5.18 7.85 -2.45
C VAL A 150 -5.87 6.59 -1.92
N ALA A 151 -6.94 6.73 -1.14
CA ALA A 151 -7.69 5.61 -0.58
C ALA A 151 -8.24 4.68 -1.67
N LYS A 152 -8.82 5.25 -2.74
CA LYS A 152 -9.36 4.49 -3.86
C LYS A 152 -8.25 3.80 -4.67
N GLY A 153 -7.17 4.51 -5.00
CA GLY A 153 -6.05 3.97 -5.77
C GLY A 153 -5.35 2.81 -5.05
N VAL A 154 -5.00 3.00 -3.77
CA VAL A 154 -4.38 1.96 -2.93
C VAL A 154 -5.30 0.77 -2.76
N SER A 155 -6.59 1.00 -2.44
CA SER A 155 -7.56 -0.08 -2.25
C SER A 155 -7.77 -0.89 -3.53
N LYS A 156 -7.79 -0.25 -4.69
CA LYS A 156 -7.89 -0.93 -5.98
C LYS A 156 -6.70 -1.88 -6.20
N CYS A 157 -5.48 -1.35 -6.12
CA CYS A 157 -4.27 -2.15 -6.35
C CYS A 157 -4.13 -3.30 -5.34
N PHE A 158 -4.48 -3.06 -4.08
CA PHE A 158 -4.50 -4.09 -3.05
C PHE A 158 -5.54 -5.18 -3.34
N LYS A 159 -6.75 -4.79 -3.75
CA LYS A 159 -7.81 -5.73 -4.11
C LYS A 159 -7.45 -6.56 -5.34
N ASP A 160 -6.81 -5.94 -6.34
CA ASP A 160 -6.32 -6.65 -7.54
C ASP A 160 -5.29 -7.73 -7.16
N TRP A 161 -4.34 -7.40 -6.28
CA TRP A 161 -3.39 -8.37 -5.72
C TRP A 161 -4.11 -9.48 -4.94
N GLN A 162 -4.92 -9.12 -3.94
CA GLN A 162 -5.63 -10.05 -3.05
C GLN A 162 -6.50 -11.03 -3.85
N GLY A 163 -7.27 -10.50 -4.80
CA GLY A 163 -8.20 -11.28 -5.63
C GLY A 163 -7.52 -12.25 -6.60
N GLN A 164 -6.19 -12.26 -6.66
CA GLN A 164 -5.40 -13.18 -7.48
C GLN A 164 -4.41 -14.02 -6.67
N VAL A 165 -4.41 -13.89 -5.33
CA VAL A 165 -3.62 -14.77 -4.47
C VAL A 165 -4.12 -16.20 -4.61
N MET A 166 -3.18 -17.13 -4.74
CA MET A 166 -3.39 -18.58 -4.81
C MET A 166 -2.44 -19.32 -3.87
N VAL A 167 -2.80 -20.56 -3.52
CA VAL A 167 -1.92 -21.49 -2.79
C VAL A 167 -1.50 -22.59 -3.77
N PRO A 168 -0.23 -22.64 -4.23
CA PRO A 168 0.19 -23.48 -5.35
C PRO A 168 0.48 -24.94 -4.98
N GLY A 169 -0.19 -25.52 -3.98
CA GLY A 169 0.14 -26.86 -3.48
C GLY A 169 1.19 -26.84 -2.37
N LEU A 170 1.09 -25.92 -1.42
CA LEU A 170 2.05 -25.79 -0.33
C LEU A 170 1.90 -26.93 0.69
N PRO A 171 3.00 -27.44 1.28
CA PRO A 171 2.98 -28.58 2.20
C PRO A 171 2.52 -28.16 3.61
N TRP A 172 1.29 -27.68 3.70
CA TRP A 172 0.71 -27.15 4.94
C TRP A 172 0.35 -28.22 5.95
N TYR A 173 0.07 -29.46 5.52
CA TYR A 173 -0.44 -30.50 6.42
C TYR A 173 0.37 -31.80 6.32
N PRO A 174 1.66 -31.85 6.72
CA PRO A 174 2.45 -33.09 6.65
C PRO A 174 1.78 -34.31 7.32
N ALA A 175 1.04 -34.10 8.42
CA ALA A 175 0.29 -35.15 9.12
C ALA A 175 -0.80 -35.82 8.26
N PHE A 176 -1.27 -35.15 7.20
CA PHE A 176 -2.30 -35.67 6.30
C PHE A 176 -1.75 -36.60 5.21
N ALA A 177 -0.43 -36.81 5.14
CA ALA A 177 0.15 -37.86 4.29
C ALA A 177 -0.37 -39.26 4.68
N ALA A 178 -0.57 -39.47 5.98
CA ALA A 178 -0.89 -40.77 6.57
C ALA A 178 -1.61 -40.53 7.90
N PHE A 179 -2.93 -40.34 7.85
CA PHE A 179 -3.75 -40.10 9.03
C PHE A 179 -4.46 -41.39 9.49
N PRO A 180 -4.41 -41.73 10.80
CA PRO A 180 -5.07 -42.92 11.35
C PRO A 180 -6.55 -42.63 11.66
N GLY A 181 -7.41 -42.72 10.67
CA GLY A 181 -8.86 -42.56 10.86
C GLY A 181 -9.61 -42.32 9.56
N PRO A 182 -10.95 -42.49 9.54
CA PRO A 182 -11.76 -42.28 8.34
C PRO A 182 -11.87 -40.80 7.94
N MET A 183 -11.62 -39.87 8.86
CA MET A 183 -11.66 -38.43 8.65
C MET A 183 -10.61 -37.74 9.52
N ALA A 184 -9.80 -36.88 8.92
CA ALA A 184 -8.90 -36.01 9.63
C ALA A 184 -9.68 -34.82 10.22
N PRO A 185 -9.56 -34.55 11.54
CA PRO A 185 -10.20 -33.40 12.15
C PRO A 185 -9.55 -32.09 11.67
N PRO A 186 -10.13 -30.93 11.98
CA PRO A 186 -9.49 -29.63 11.77
C PRO A 186 -8.11 -29.58 12.43
N MET A 187 -7.05 -29.46 11.62
CA MET A 187 -5.66 -29.33 12.07
C MET A 187 -5.04 -28.09 11.46
N PRO A 188 -4.26 -27.30 12.23
CA PRO A 188 -3.63 -26.10 11.72
C PRO A 188 -2.54 -26.44 10.70
N ASN A 189 -2.30 -25.52 9.76
CA ASN A 189 -1.17 -25.63 8.85
C ASN A 189 0.16 -25.41 9.57
N VAL A 190 1.23 -25.97 8.99
CA VAL A 190 2.60 -25.52 9.24
C VAL A 190 2.72 -24.06 8.80
N PRO A 191 3.12 -23.14 9.70
CA PRO A 191 3.28 -21.73 9.35
C PRO A 191 4.21 -21.56 8.14
N MET A 192 3.77 -20.74 7.18
CA MET A 192 4.51 -20.50 5.94
C MET A 192 4.48 -19.01 5.59
N PRO A 193 5.57 -18.42 5.08
CA PRO A 193 5.58 -17.03 4.64
C PRO A 193 4.50 -16.75 3.57
N LEU A 194 3.80 -15.62 3.67
CA LEU A 194 2.74 -15.22 2.74
C LEU A 194 3.26 -15.02 1.32
N ILE A 195 4.54 -14.66 1.14
CA ILE A 195 5.17 -14.58 -0.18
C ILE A 195 5.10 -15.90 -0.98
N THR A 196 4.95 -17.04 -0.30
CA THR A 196 4.77 -18.35 -0.96
C THR A 196 3.37 -18.54 -1.56
N CYS A 197 2.39 -17.73 -1.13
CA CYS A 197 1.07 -17.64 -1.75
C CYS A 197 1.11 -16.60 -2.88
N VAL A 198 1.42 -17.06 -4.09
CA VAL A 198 1.66 -16.19 -5.24
C VAL A 198 0.40 -15.47 -5.71
N SER A 199 0.56 -14.30 -6.31
CA SER A 199 -0.52 -13.56 -6.98
C SER A 199 -0.09 -13.14 -8.38
N SER A 200 -0.94 -13.38 -9.38
CA SER A 200 -0.69 -12.94 -10.76
C SER A 200 -0.71 -11.41 -10.92
N LYS A 201 -1.24 -10.70 -9.91
CA LYS A 201 -1.29 -9.24 -9.82
C LYS A 201 -0.32 -8.69 -8.79
N MET A 202 0.79 -9.39 -8.53
CA MET A 202 1.81 -8.89 -7.61
C MET A 202 2.34 -7.51 -8.01
N THR A 203 2.60 -7.31 -9.31
CA THR A 203 3.17 -6.06 -9.82
C THR A 203 2.28 -4.83 -9.56
N SER A 204 0.96 -5.00 -9.48
CA SER A 204 0.05 -3.85 -9.27
C SER A 204 0.19 -3.20 -7.89
N ILE A 205 0.87 -3.86 -6.95
CA ILE A 205 1.09 -3.34 -5.60
C ILE A 205 2.57 -3.20 -5.22
N ILE A 206 3.49 -3.97 -5.81
CA ILE A 206 4.94 -3.84 -5.52
C ILE A 206 5.67 -2.89 -6.48
N MET A 207 5.04 -2.50 -7.59
CA MET A 207 5.57 -1.47 -8.48
C MET A 207 4.75 -0.19 -8.30
N PRO A 208 5.39 0.98 -8.10
CA PRO A 208 4.67 2.22 -7.78
C PRO A 208 3.74 2.70 -8.90
N ASP A 209 4.12 2.53 -10.16
CA ASP A 209 3.47 3.17 -11.32
C ASP A 209 1.96 2.86 -11.44
N ASP A 210 1.55 1.61 -11.23
CA ASP A 210 0.15 1.21 -11.28
C ASP A 210 -0.65 1.88 -10.16
N MET A 211 -0.06 1.97 -8.97
CA MET A 211 -0.70 2.59 -7.81
C MET A 211 -0.78 4.11 -7.96
N THR A 212 0.29 4.76 -8.44
CA THR A 212 0.32 6.18 -8.79
C THR A 212 -0.76 6.51 -9.80
N SER A 213 -0.83 5.74 -10.88
CA SER A 213 -1.84 5.92 -11.94
C SER A 213 -3.25 5.74 -11.40
N ALA A 214 -3.48 4.74 -10.55
CA ALA A 214 -4.79 4.51 -9.94
C ALA A 214 -5.20 5.66 -8.99
N MET A 215 -4.26 6.26 -8.26
CA MET A 215 -4.52 7.45 -7.43
C MET A 215 -4.78 8.69 -8.30
N ASP A 216 -4.00 8.88 -9.36
CA ASP A 216 -4.19 9.97 -10.31
C ASP A 216 -5.57 9.87 -10.96
N ASP A 217 -5.94 8.72 -11.50
CA ASP A 217 -7.24 8.50 -12.15
C ASP A 217 -8.41 8.72 -11.19
N ALA A 218 -8.22 8.41 -9.91
CA ALA A 218 -9.20 8.65 -8.86
C ALA A 218 -9.29 10.13 -8.44
N LEU A 219 -8.29 10.96 -8.76
CA LEU A 219 -8.28 12.37 -8.40
C LEU A 219 -9.25 13.18 -9.28
N ASP A 220 -10.05 13.99 -8.61
CA ASP A 220 -10.99 14.93 -9.21
C ASP A 220 -10.32 15.82 -10.27
N SER A 221 -10.91 15.92 -11.47
CA SER A 221 -10.33 16.68 -12.58
C SER A 221 -10.11 18.16 -12.26
N SER A 222 -10.95 18.76 -11.41
CA SER A 222 -10.79 20.16 -10.99
C SER A 222 -9.51 20.42 -10.18
N MET A 223 -8.89 19.37 -9.63
CA MET A 223 -7.58 19.45 -8.98
C MET A 223 -6.47 19.40 -10.03
N LYS A 224 -6.58 18.49 -11.01
CA LYS A 224 -5.59 18.33 -12.09
C LYS A 224 -5.49 19.58 -12.96
N ASP A 225 -6.63 20.16 -13.32
CA ASP A 225 -6.69 21.35 -14.17
C ASP A 225 -6.03 22.59 -13.53
N LYS A 226 -5.93 22.60 -12.19
CA LYS A 226 -5.32 23.69 -11.40
C LYS A 226 -3.85 23.45 -11.07
N ASP A 227 -3.28 22.32 -11.50
CA ASP A 227 -1.92 21.91 -11.19
C ASP A 227 -1.17 21.49 -12.48
N PRO A 228 -0.80 22.46 -13.33
CA PRO A 228 -0.13 22.18 -14.60
C PRO A 228 1.26 21.54 -14.41
N ASP A 229 1.88 21.77 -13.24
CA ASP A 229 3.19 21.21 -12.87
C ASP A 229 3.08 19.77 -12.34
N LYS A 230 1.85 19.24 -12.22
CA LYS A 230 1.54 17.87 -11.77
C LYS A 230 2.17 17.54 -10.41
N GLN A 231 2.12 18.49 -9.47
CA GLN A 231 2.52 18.26 -8.08
C GLN A 231 1.72 17.10 -7.45
N TYR A 232 0.45 16.93 -7.84
CA TYR A 232 -0.38 15.80 -7.42
C TYR A 232 0.23 14.45 -7.81
N HIS A 233 0.78 14.34 -9.02
CA HIS A 233 1.37 13.10 -9.52
C HIS A 233 2.64 12.76 -8.73
N ALA A 234 3.51 13.74 -8.50
CA ALA A 234 4.71 13.54 -7.68
C ALA A 234 4.36 13.15 -6.23
N LEU A 235 3.27 13.71 -5.67
CA LEU A 235 2.78 13.33 -4.34
C LEU A 235 2.27 11.89 -4.32
N HIS A 236 1.46 11.48 -5.30
CA HIS A 236 0.96 10.12 -5.40
C HIS A 236 2.10 9.11 -5.65
N ASP A 237 3.08 9.45 -6.48
CA ASP A 237 4.27 8.64 -6.76
C ASP A 237 5.13 8.44 -5.50
N ALA A 238 5.30 9.50 -4.70
CA ALA A 238 5.98 9.41 -3.41
C ALA A 238 5.26 8.45 -2.44
N ILE A 239 3.93 8.56 -2.31
CA ILE A 239 3.12 7.67 -1.47
C ILE A 239 3.21 6.22 -1.99
N ALA A 240 2.99 6.02 -3.29
CA ALA A 240 3.03 4.72 -3.94
C ALA A 240 4.38 4.03 -3.76
N THR A 241 5.48 4.77 -3.88
CA THR A 241 6.84 4.25 -3.70
C THR A 241 7.05 3.68 -2.30
N VAL A 242 6.63 4.40 -1.26
CA VAL A 242 6.78 3.94 0.13
C VAL A 242 5.91 2.72 0.39
N LEU A 243 4.65 2.74 -0.05
CA LEU A 243 3.70 1.65 0.17
C LEU A 243 4.11 0.39 -0.57
N SER A 244 4.59 0.51 -1.81
CA SER A 244 5.05 -0.62 -2.62
C SER A 244 6.23 -1.34 -1.96
N LEU A 245 7.21 -0.58 -1.47
CA LEU A 245 8.34 -1.16 -0.74
C LEU A 245 7.90 -1.79 0.59
N ALA A 246 7.04 -1.11 1.35
CA ALA A 246 6.52 -1.63 2.62
C ALA A 246 5.77 -2.96 2.41
N PHE A 247 4.99 -3.05 1.34
CA PHE A 247 4.25 -4.27 0.97
C PHE A 247 5.20 -5.40 0.56
N LEU A 248 6.20 -5.10 -0.29
CA LEU A 248 7.22 -6.06 -0.71
C LEU A 248 7.97 -6.66 0.49
N MET A 249 8.33 -5.83 1.48
CA MET A 249 8.98 -6.28 2.71
C MET A 249 8.05 -7.08 3.62
N TRP A 250 6.75 -6.76 3.64
CA TRP A 250 5.77 -7.42 4.50
C TRP A 250 5.49 -8.87 4.08
N LEU A 251 5.40 -9.16 2.78
CA LEU A 251 5.08 -10.51 2.27
C LEU A 251 5.94 -11.65 2.83
N PRO A 252 7.28 -11.56 2.87
CA PRO A 252 8.11 -12.62 3.46
C PRO A 252 8.08 -12.62 4.99
N MET A 253 7.77 -11.48 5.64
CA MET A 253 7.71 -11.37 7.10
C MET A 253 6.39 -11.93 7.67
N GLN A 254 5.30 -11.77 6.94
CA GLN A 254 4.00 -12.27 7.32
C GLN A 254 3.95 -13.79 7.13
N GLN A 255 3.54 -14.52 8.16
CA GLN A 255 3.21 -15.94 8.04
C GLN A 255 1.70 -16.11 7.85
N VAL A 256 1.37 -17.11 7.06
CA VAL A 256 0.06 -17.73 7.00
C VAL A 256 0.05 -18.87 8.01
N MET A 257 -0.82 -18.78 9.01
CA MET A 257 -0.95 -19.82 10.02
C MET A 257 -2.37 -19.96 10.53
N LEU A 258 -2.62 -21.02 11.29
CA LEU A 258 -3.95 -21.36 11.83
C LEU A 258 -5.01 -21.59 10.74
N VAL A 259 -4.59 -21.86 9.50
CA VAL A 259 -5.48 -22.37 8.47
C VAL A 259 -5.81 -23.81 8.82
N MET A 260 -7.05 -24.04 9.27
CA MET A 260 -7.47 -25.34 9.76
C MET A 260 -7.96 -26.20 8.60
N GLY A 261 -7.16 -27.19 8.18
CA GLY A 261 -7.53 -28.17 7.16
C GLY A 261 -8.25 -29.37 7.77
N LYS A 262 -9.17 -29.99 7.03
CA LYS A 262 -9.85 -31.25 7.41
C LYS A 262 -10.19 -32.07 6.15
N GLY A 263 -10.51 -33.35 6.29
CA GLY A 263 -11.01 -34.12 5.15
C GLY A 263 -11.07 -35.63 5.34
N PRO A 264 -11.71 -36.36 4.40
CA PRO A 264 -11.86 -37.81 4.48
C PRO A 264 -10.58 -38.55 4.07
N ILE A 265 -10.47 -39.81 4.49
CA ILE A 265 -9.40 -40.74 4.13
C ILE A 265 -10.04 -41.93 3.38
N PRO A 266 -9.93 -42.00 2.03
CA PRO A 266 -10.65 -42.99 1.22
C PRO A 266 -10.27 -44.45 1.47
N THR A 267 -9.09 -44.70 2.04
CA THR A 267 -8.58 -46.06 2.29
C THR A 267 -9.30 -46.79 3.42
N PHE A 268 -10.25 -46.12 4.10
CA PHE A 268 -11.19 -46.75 5.03
C PHE A 268 -12.36 -47.47 4.31
N ALA A 269 -12.40 -47.48 2.97
CA ALA A 269 -13.28 -48.35 2.17
C ALA A 269 -12.55 -49.66 1.78
N PRO A 270 -13.25 -50.81 1.67
CA PRO A 270 -12.61 -52.10 1.37
C PRO A 270 -11.75 -52.07 0.09
N PRO A 271 -10.51 -52.60 0.10
CA PRO A 271 -9.81 -53.21 1.23
C PRO A 271 -9.32 -52.18 2.27
N PHE A 272 -9.67 -52.41 3.54
CA PHE A 272 -9.44 -51.47 4.64
C PHE A 272 -7.95 -51.28 4.93
N VAL A 273 -7.43 -50.06 4.77
CA VAL A 273 -6.13 -49.64 5.26
C VAL A 273 -6.35 -48.64 6.40
N PRO A 274 -5.91 -48.95 7.64
CA PRO A 274 -6.22 -48.14 8.83
C PRO A 274 -5.55 -46.76 8.85
N VAL A 275 -4.72 -46.47 7.85
CA VAL A 275 -4.00 -45.22 7.67
C VAL A 275 -4.01 -44.89 6.19
N GLY A 276 -4.25 -43.62 5.86
CA GLY A 276 -4.18 -43.16 4.48
C GLY A 276 -4.10 -41.65 4.37
N PRO A 277 -3.90 -41.14 3.15
CA PRO A 277 -3.85 -39.72 2.91
C PRO A 277 -5.25 -39.10 2.99
N VAL A 278 -5.30 -37.83 3.39
CA VAL A 278 -6.50 -37.01 3.18
C VAL A 278 -6.69 -36.79 1.67
N VAL A 279 -7.90 -36.99 1.16
CA VAL A 279 -8.21 -36.75 -0.26
C VAL A 279 -9.51 -35.97 -0.36
N GLY A 280 -9.47 -34.83 -1.05
CA GLY A 280 -10.65 -33.97 -1.22
C GLY A 280 -11.06 -33.28 0.08
N GLY A 281 -10.09 -32.96 0.94
CA GLY A 281 -10.34 -32.14 2.12
C GLY A 281 -10.54 -30.67 1.80
N ASP A 282 -10.91 -29.89 2.81
CA ASP A 282 -11.18 -28.45 2.74
C ASP A 282 -10.54 -27.72 3.93
N ASN A 283 -10.75 -26.40 4.00
CA ASN A 283 -10.34 -25.59 5.15
C ASN A 283 -11.52 -24.87 5.82
N ILE A 284 -11.35 -24.54 7.10
CA ILE A 284 -12.26 -23.65 7.81
C ILE A 284 -11.91 -22.20 7.46
N ALA A 285 -12.83 -21.49 6.81
CA ALA A 285 -12.67 -20.09 6.41
C ALA A 285 -13.00 -19.11 7.56
N ALA A 286 -12.21 -19.16 8.63
CA ALA A 286 -12.29 -18.23 9.76
C ALA A 286 -11.27 -17.09 9.65
N PRO A 287 -11.61 -15.86 10.06
CA PRO A 287 -10.63 -14.78 10.24
C PRO A 287 -9.49 -15.20 11.16
N GLY A 288 -8.29 -14.67 10.90
CA GLY A 288 -7.15 -14.86 11.80
C GLY A 288 -5.89 -15.39 11.13
N HIS A 289 -5.98 -15.77 9.85
CA HIS A 289 -4.90 -16.48 9.17
C HIS A 289 -3.62 -15.65 8.97
N LEU A 290 -3.72 -14.32 9.15
CA LEU A 290 -2.62 -13.35 9.08
C LEU A 290 -2.45 -12.52 10.37
N MET A 291 -3.09 -12.88 11.48
CA MET A 291 -3.04 -12.09 12.73
C MET A 291 -1.74 -12.23 13.50
N ALA A 292 -1.16 -13.43 13.45
CA ALA A 292 -0.03 -13.81 14.27
C ALA A 292 1.23 -13.05 13.91
#